data_AF-A0A537PNT5-F1
#
_entry.id   AF-A0A537PNT5-F1
#
_cell.length_a   1.000
_cell.length_b   1.000
_cell.length_c   1.000
_cell.angle_alpha   90.00
_cell.angle_beta   90.00
_cell.angle_gamma   90.00
#
_symmetry.space_group_name_H-M   'P 1'
#
loop_
_entity.id
_entity.type
_entity.pdbx_description
1 polymer ?
#
loop_
_entity_poly.entity_id
_entity_poly.type
_entity_poly.pdbx_seq_one_letter_code
_entity_poly.pdbx_strand_id
1 'polypeptide(L)'
;DSGNNRLQVFTPDGKFVGKCGGPGKGDGQFDQPWGITLDKDGNIYVADWNNHRIQKLSPEGKFLMKFGEYGKIEEPEDAYGVTYLGPYMTAASERAGYPSPSRLNHPTDVAV
;
A
#
# COMPACT_ATOMS: atom_id res chain seq x y z
N ASP A 1 5.87 12.37 -2.22
CA ASP A 1 7.20 12.61 -1.61
C ASP A 1 7.36 11.62 -0.47
N SER A 2 7.77 10.40 -0.85
CA SER A 2 7.74 9.21 0.03
C SER A 2 8.72 9.33 1.20
N GLY A 3 9.84 10.02 1.03
CA GLY A 3 10.78 10.32 2.11
C GLY A 3 10.27 11.34 3.12
N ASN A 4 9.29 12.16 2.75
CA ASN A 4 8.67 13.17 3.62
C ASN A 4 7.22 12.82 4.03
N ASN A 5 6.75 11.61 3.70
CA ASN A 5 5.41 11.12 4.05
C ASN A 5 4.28 12.10 3.69
N ARG A 6 4.37 12.73 2.51
CA ARG A 6 3.41 13.75 2.06
C ARG A 6 3.07 13.64 0.58
N LEU A 7 1.90 14.19 0.24
CA LEU A 7 1.50 14.47 -1.12
C LEU A 7 1.76 15.94 -1.44
N GLN A 8 2.13 16.20 -2.69
CA GLN A 8 2.33 17.54 -3.22
C GLN A 8 1.55 17.66 -4.52
N VAL A 9 0.89 18.79 -4.69
CA VAL A 9 0.09 19.13 -5.87
C VAL A 9 0.83 20.21 -6.65
N PHE A 10 0.99 19.99 -7.94
CA PHE A 10 1.61 20.91 -8.87
C PHE A 10 0.67 21.19 -10.03
N THR A 11 0.78 22.37 -10.63
CA THR A 11 0.17 22.67 -11.92
C THR A 11 0.90 21.91 -13.04
N PRO A 12 0.33 21.78 -14.26
CA PRO A 12 1.00 21.12 -15.38
C PRO A 12 2.34 21.74 -15.78
N ASP A 13 2.53 23.04 -15.54
CA ASP A 13 3.79 23.78 -15.71
C ASP A 13 4.77 23.61 -14.53
N GLY A 14 4.44 22.76 -13.55
CA GLY A 14 5.32 22.39 -12.44
C GLY A 14 5.31 23.35 -11.25
N LYS A 15 4.37 24.32 -11.19
CA LYS A 15 4.26 25.24 -10.07
C LYS A 15 3.59 24.57 -8.88
N PHE A 16 4.17 24.71 -7.69
CA PHE A 16 3.59 24.18 -6.46
C PHE A 16 2.25 24.86 -6.13
N VAL A 17 1.21 24.05 -5.93
CA VAL A 17 -0.14 24.49 -5.56
C VAL A 17 -0.38 24.29 -4.07
N GLY A 18 0.03 23.15 -3.54
CA GLY A 18 -0.25 22.80 -2.16
C GLY A 18 0.29 21.43 -1.78
N LYS A 19 0.15 21.09 -0.50
CA LYS A 19 0.52 19.78 0.05
C LYS A 19 -0.55 19.33 1.03
N CYS A 20 -0.70 18.02 1.16
CA CYS A 20 -1.56 17.41 2.17
C CYS A 20 -0.89 16.21 2.81
N GLY A 21 -1.38 15.89 4.01
CA GLY A 21 -0.87 14.85 4.89
C GLY A 21 0.41 15.19 5.64
N GLY A 22 0.96 14.16 6.28
CA GLY A 22 2.16 14.20 7.10
C GLY A 22 2.47 12.82 7.70
N PRO A 23 3.62 12.65 8.37
CA PRO A 23 4.00 11.36 8.94
C PRO A 23 3.02 10.90 10.01
N GLY A 24 2.63 9.62 9.98
CA GLY A 24 1.86 8.99 11.04
C GLY A 24 0.90 7.91 10.57
N LYS A 25 0.10 7.41 11.53
CA LYS A 25 -0.86 6.31 11.32
C LYS A 25 -2.32 6.79 11.34
N GLY A 26 -2.55 8.07 11.64
CA GLY A 26 -3.87 8.69 11.68
C GLY A 26 -4.46 8.89 10.28
N ASP A 27 -5.71 9.36 10.24
CA ASP A 27 -6.42 9.65 9.01
C ASP A 27 -5.78 10.85 8.28
N GLY A 28 -5.49 10.67 6.99
CA GLY A 28 -4.75 11.66 6.21
C GLY A 28 -3.25 11.75 6.54
N GLN A 29 -2.73 10.91 7.45
CA GLN A 29 -1.30 10.73 7.68
C GLN A 29 -0.77 9.52 6.93
N PHE A 30 0.53 9.51 6.60
CA PHE A 30 1.16 8.46 5.81
C PHE A 30 2.45 7.96 6.45
N ASP A 31 2.83 6.74 6.12
CA ASP A 31 4.09 6.12 6.42
C ASP A 31 4.61 5.35 5.20
N GLN A 32 5.59 5.96 4.52
CA GLN A 32 6.15 5.52 3.25
C GLN A 32 5.10 5.33 2.14
N PRO A 33 4.37 6.39 1.75
CA PRO A 33 3.42 6.27 0.64
C PRO A 33 4.16 6.01 -0.68
N TRP A 34 3.82 4.92 -1.38
CA TRP A 34 4.54 4.47 -2.59
C TRP A 34 3.76 4.68 -3.88
N GLY A 35 2.44 4.62 -3.83
CA GLY A 35 1.58 4.72 -5.00
C GLY A 35 0.51 5.80 -4.84
N ILE A 36 0.17 6.46 -5.94
CA ILE A 36 -0.93 7.42 -6.03
C ILE A 36 -1.70 7.18 -7.34
N THR A 37 -3.03 7.23 -7.28
CA THR A 37 -3.90 7.25 -8.46
C THR A 37 -5.14 8.09 -8.19
N LEU A 38 -5.89 8.43 -9.24
CA LEU A 38 -7.11 9.24 -9.17
C LEU A 38 -8.31 8.45 -9.70
N ASP A 39 -9.50 8.65 -9.11
CA ASP A 39 -10.75 8.23 -9.75
C ASP A 39 -11.32 9.31 -10.69
N LYS A 40 -12.42 8.99 -11.38
CA LYS A 40 -13.10 9.89 -12.33
C LYS A 40 -13.60 11.20 -11.70
N ASP A 41 -13.78 11.23 -10.38
CA ASP A 41 -14.25 12.39 -9.64
C ASP A 41 -13.06 13.18 -9.05
N GLY A 42 -11.83 12.78 -9.37
CA GLY A 42 -10.58 13.41 -8.92
C GLY A 42 -10.17 13.03 -7.50
N ASN A 43 -10.83 12.04 -6.88
CA ASN A 43 -10.42 11.59 -5.55
C ASN A 43 -9.08 10.86 -5.62
N ILE A 44 -8.26 11.05 -4.60
CA ILE A 44 -6.89 10.58 -4.56
C ILE A 44 -6.82 9.28 -3.76
N TYR A 45 -6.28 8.22 -4.35
CA TYR A 45 -5.98 6.97 -3.65
C TYR A 45 -4.49 6.91 -3.41
N VAL A 46 -4.11 6.62 -2.17
CA VAL A 46 -2.70 6.57 -1.73
C VAL A 46 -2.43 5.19 -1.14
N ALA A 47 -1.43 4.51 -1.69
CA ALA A 47 -0.91 3.27 -1.12
C ALA A 47 0.07 3.60 0.01
N ASP A 48 -0.40 3.42 1.25
CA ASP A 48 0.27 3.77 2.50
C ASP A 48 0.99 2.55 3.05
N TRP A 49 2.15 2.26 2.45
CA TRP A 49 2.79 0.94 2.47
C TRP A 49 3.08 0.41 3.86
N ASN A 50 3.73 1.21 4.71
CA ASN A 50 4.12 0.77 6.05
C ASN A 50 2.95 0.76 7.04
N ASN A 51 1.82 1.36 6.66
CA ASN A 51 0.56 1.26 7.38
C ASN A 51 -0.35 0.15 6.84
N HIS A 52 0.09 -0.59 5.81
CA HIS A 52 -0.63 -1.73 5.22
C HIS A 52 -2.07 -1.39 4.83
N ARG A 53 -2.28 -0.19 4.30
CA ARG A 53 -3.61 0.32 3.95
C ARG A 53 -3.58 1.15 2.68
N ILE A 54 -4.76 1.32 2.10
CA ILE A 54 -5.04 2.35 1.11
C ILE A 54 -5.88 3.44 1.79
N GLN A 55 -5.57 4.70 1.51
CA GLN A 55 -6.42 5.82 1.90
C GLN A 55 -6.97 6.53 0.67
N LYS A 56 -8.25 6.89 0.72
CA LYS A 56 -8.92 7.74 -0.26
C LYS A 56 -9.07 9.15 0.31
N LEU A 57 -8.69 10.16 -0.46
CA LEU A 57 -8.81 11.57 -0.13
C LEU A 57 -9.67 12.30 -1.18
N SER A 58 -10.28 13.41 -0.79
CA SER A 58 -10.92 14.33 -1.73
C SER A 58 -9.87 15.00 -2.62
N PRO A 59 -10.27 15.65 -3.73
CA PRO A 59 -9.37 16.45 -4.57
C PRO A 59 -8.61 17.53 -3.78
N GLU A 60 -9.20 18.05 -2.70
CA GLU A 60 -8.59 19.03 -1.80
C GLU A 60 -7.63 18.38 -0.77
N GLY A 61 -7.45 17.07 -0.82
CA GLY A 61 -6.56 16.31 0.08
C GLY A 61 -7.16 16.00 1.45
N LYS A 62 -8.49 16.08 1.62
CA LYS A 62 -9.16 15.71 2.88
C LYS A 62 -9.40 14.21 2.93
N PHE A 63 -9.17 13.59 4.09
CA PHE A 63 -9.47 12.18 4.28
C PHE A 63 -10.96 11.87 4.04
N LEU A 64 -11.24 10.81 3.28
CA LEU A 64 -12.59 10.31 3.05
C LEU A 64 -12.80 8.92 3.66
N MET A 65 -11.89 7.99 3.38
CA MET A 65 -11.97 6.62 3.89
C MET A 65 -10.62 5.89 3.79
N LYS A 66 -10.51 4.75 4.46
CA LYS A 66 -9.38 3.82 4.36
C LYS A 66 -9.85 2.37 4.34
N PHE A 67 -9.03 1.51 3.76
CA PHE A 67 -9.24 0.07 3.76
C PHE A 67 -7.90 -0.67 3.71
N GLY A 68 -7.90 -1.91 4.18
CA GLY A 68 -6.69 -2.71 4.38
C GLY A 68 -6.12 -2.59 5.79
N GLU A 69 -5.50 -3.67 6.24
CA GLU A 69 -4.77 -3.80 7.49
C GLU A 69 -3.64 -4.81 7.31
N TYR A 70 -2.70 -4.85 8.26
CA TYR A 70 -1.69 -5.90 8.28
C TYR A 70 -2.37 -7.26 8.46
N GLY A 71 -2.13 -8.19 7.52
CA GLY A 71 -2.71 -9.53 7.58
C GLY A 71 -2.26 -10.27 8.84
N LYS A 72 -3.23 -10.76 9.60
CA LYS A 72 -2.99 -11.78 10.62
C LYS A 72 -3.48 -13.10 10.06
N ILE A 73 -2.55 -13.97 9.68
CA ILE A 73 -2.89 -15.37 9.49
C ILE A 73 -2.90 -15.94 10.92
N GLU A 74 -4.09 -16.09 11.50
CA GLU A 74 -4.25 -17.02 12.61
C GLU A 74 -4.23 -18.40 11.98
N GLU A 75 -3.09 -19.08 12.03
CA GLU A 75 -2.93 -20.46 11.56
C GLU A 75 -3.94 -21.34 12.31
N PRO A 76 -5.01 -21.84 11.67
CA PRO A 76 -5.86 -22.84 12.30
C PRO A 76 -5.00 -24.08 12.59
N GLU A 77 -5.10 -24.68 13.79
CA GLU A 77 -4.29 -25.85 14.18
C GLU A 77 -4.39 -27.03 13.18
N ASP A 78 -5.46 -27.07 12.39
CA ASP A 78 -5.73 -28.11 11.38
C ASP A 78 -5.47 -27.66 9.93
N ALA A 79 -4.96 -26.45 9.69
CA ALA A 79 -4.70 -25.98 8.34
C ALA A 79 -3.41 -26.59 7.78
N TYR A 80 -3.55 -27.52 6.85
CA TYR A 80 -2.47 -27.87 5.92
C TYR A 80 -2.32 -26.74 4.89
N GLY A 81 -1.64 -25.67 5.29
CA GLY A 81 -1.04 -24.62 4.45
C GLY A 81 -1.95 -23.97 3.41
N VAL A 82 -2.52 -22.80 3.72
CA VAL A 82 -3.17 -21.96 2.71
C VAL A 82 -2.34 -20.70 2.51
N THR A 83 -1.38 -20.76 1.59
CA THR A 83 -0.65 -19.58 1.12
C THR A 83 -1.36 -18.98 -0.08
N TYR A 84 -1.56 -17.66 -0.06
CA TYR A 84 -2.03 -16.93 -1.24
C TYR A 84 -0.92 -16.92 -2.30
N LEU A 85 -1.04 -17.80 -3.30
CA LEU A 85 -0.12 -17.87 -4.44
C LEU A 85 -0.60 -16.88 -5.53
N GLY A 86 -0.04 -15.68 -5.53
CA GLY A 86 -0.11 -14.77 -6.67
C GLY A 86 0.70 -15.30 -7.88
N PRO A 87 0.55 -14.72 -9.09
CA PRO A 87 0.96 -15.32 -10.37
C PRO A 87 2.49 -15.46 -10.61
N TYR A 88 3.32 -15.21 -9.60
CA TYR A 88 4.78 -15.29 -9.70
C TYR A 88 5.38 -16.19 -8.62
N MET A 89 5.07 -17.49 -8.65
CA MET A 89 5.98 -18.52 -8.15
C MET A 89 5.85 -19.76 -9.03
N THR A 90 6.81 -19.97 -9.93
CA THR A 90 7.07 -21.30 -10.48
C THR A 90 7.52 -22.21 -9.34
N ALA A 91 6.87 -23.35 -9.20
CA ALA A 91 7.06 -24.35 -8.16
C ALA A 91 8.52 -24.50 -7.71
N ALA A 92 8.80 -24.15 -6.46
CA ALA A 92 9.98 -24.66 -5.77
C ALA A 92 9.57 -25.94 -5.05
N SER A 93 10.01 -27.05 -5.64
CA SER A 93 9.80 -28.42 -5.20
C SER A 93 10.08 -28.62 -3.71
N GLU A 94 9.25 -29.45 -3.10
CA GLU A 94 9.42 -30.07 -1.79
C GLU A 94 10.89 -30.45 -1.49
N ARG A 95 11.46 -29.83 -0.45
CA ARG A 95 12.50 -30.48 0.36
C ARG A 95 12.59 -29.86 1.74
N ALA A 96 12.60 -30.73 2.75
CA ALA A 96 12.73 -30.39 4.15
C ALA A 96 13.99 -29.55 4.43
N GLY A 97 13.82 -28.39 5.08
CA GLY A 97 14.93 -27.55 5.56
C GLY A 97 14.87 -26.05 5.28
N TYR A 98 13.74 -25.47 4.85
CA TYR A 98 13.66 -24.02 4.59
C TYR A 98 13.68 -23.18 5.89
N PRO A 99 14.63 -22.23 6.06
CA PRO A 99 14.61 -21.27 7.16
C PRO A 99 13.61 -20.11 6.89
N SER A 100 13.20 -19.46 7.97
CA SER A 100 12.11 -18.48 8.07
C SER A 100 12.07 -17.43 6.94
N PRO A 101 10.88 -17.12 6.37
CA PRO A 101 10.74 -16.09 5.35
C PRO A 101 10.75 -14.71 6.01
N SER A 102 11.93 -14.27 6.42
CA SER A 102 12.17 -12.83 6.56
C SER A 102 12.27 -12.24 5.14
N ARG A 103 11.38 -11.29 4.84
CA ARG A 103 11.32 -10.44 3.62
C ARG A 103 10.61 -11.06 2.41
N LEU A 104 9.30 -10.84 2.34
CA LEU A 104 8.58 -10.73 1.06
C LEU A 104 7.82 -9.39 1.06
N ASN A 105 8.56 -8.32 0.77
CA ASN A 105 8.03 -7.00 0.48
C ASN A 105 8.09 -6.78 -1.03
N HIS A 106 7.07 -7.17 -1.80
CA HIS A 106 6.78 -6.60 -3.11
C HIS A 106 5.41 -7.07 -3.63
N PRO A 107 4.47 -6.14 -3.83
CA PRO A 107 3.38 -6.31 -4.78
C PRO A 107 3.42 -5.17 -5.81
N THR A 108 4.08 -5.39 -6.94
CA THR A 108 3.82 -4.62 -8.16
C THR A 108 3.26 -5.59 -9.19
N ASP A 109 1.98 -5.42 -9.51
CA ASP A 109 1.43 -5.40 -10.88
C ASP A 109 -0.10 -5.37 -10.78
N VAL A 110 -0.69 -4.21 -11.05
CA VAL A 110 -2.07 -4.13 -11.55
C VAL A 110 -1.95 -3.54 -12.94
N ALA A 111 -2.18 -4.39 -13.94
CA ALA A 111 -2.25 -4.01 -15.34
C ALA A 111 -3.48 -3.12 -15.60
N VAL A 112 -3.32 -2.25 -16.59
CA VAL A 112 -4.27 -1.29 -17.19
C VAL A 112 -5.67 -1.86 -17.44
#